data_AF-A0A9D4BUH0-F1
#
_entry.id   AF-A0A9D4BUH0-F1
#
_cell.length_a   1.000
_cell.length_b   1.000
_cell.length_c   1.000
_cell.angle_alpha   90.00
_cell.angle_beta   90.00
_cell.angle_gamma   90.00
#
_symmetry.space_group_name_H-M   'P 1'
#
loop_
_entity.id
_entity.type
_entity.pdbx_description
1 polymer ?
#
loop_
_entity_poly.entity_id
_entity_poly.type
_entity_poly.pdbx_seq_one_letter_code
_entity_poly.pdbx_strand_id
1 'polypeptide(L)'
;MPYKATIESTLRNFQYKYIHRIIATNKYLFKCKLSNSNLCDFCSENIETIEHLFWECKHIQPIWNQLISFLEQQQLNVKLSFLNVIFGINSLKSIDCDKATRAQASCS
;
A
#
# COMPACT_ATOMS: atom_id res chain seq x y z
N MET A 1 -3.15 -6.49 12.99
CA MET A 1 -3.80 -5.53 12.07
C MET A 1 -4.14 -6.03 10.65
N PRO A 2 -3.79 -7.26 10.17
CA PRO A 2 -4.30 -7.72 8.86
C PRO A 2 -5.80 -7.97 8.83
N TYR A 3 -6.34 -8.56 9.90
CA TYR A 3 -7.74 -8.99 9.96
C TYR A 3 -8.75 -7.82 9.90
N LYS A 4 -8.32 -6.61 10.32
CA LYS A 4 -9.17 -5.41 10.32
C LYS A 4 -9.17 -4.68 8.98
N ALA A 5 -8.13 -4.85 8.16
CA ALA A 5 -7.98 -4.11 6.90
C ALA A 5 -8.79 -4.73 5.75
N THR A 6 -8.89 -6.07 5.70
CA THR A 6 -9.59 -6.79 4.64
C THR A 6 -10.00 -8.19 5.08
N ILE A 7 -11.12 -8.68 4.53
CA ILE A 7 -11.60 -10.06 4.70
C ILE A 7 -10.85 -11.01 3.75
N GLU A 8 -10.21 -10.47 2.72
CA GLU A 8 -9.54 -11.27 1.70
C GLU A 8 -8.23 -11.88 2.25
N SER A 9 -8.08 -13.20 2.14
CA SER A 9 -6.95 -13.93 2.75
C SER A 9 -5.61 -13.67 2.07
N THR A 10 -5.62 -13.44 0.75
CA THR A 10 -4.41 -13.21 -0.05
C THR A 10 -3.76 -11.89 0.32
N LEU A 11 -4.54 -10.83 0.49
CA LEU A 11 -4.10 -9.50 0.88
C LEU A 11 -3.63 -9.49 2.33
N ARG A 12 -4.29 -10.25 3.22
CA ARG A 12 -3.80 -10.47 4.59
C ARG A 12 -2.45 -11.19 4.61
N ASN A 13 -2.29 -12.23 3.78
CA ASN A 13 -1.01 -12.95 3.65
C ASN A 13 0.08 -12.04 3.06
N PHE A 14 -0.26 -11.26 2.03
CA PHE A 14 0.64 -10.26 1.46
C PHE A 14 1.10 -9.26 2.52
N GLN A 15 0.18 -8.65 3.27
CA GLN A 15 0.51 -7.69 4.33
C GLN A 15 1.39 -8.34 5.41
N TYR A 16 1.10 -9.58 5.80
CA TYR A 16 1.93 -10.34 6.73
C TYR A 16 3.36 -10.49 6.20
N LYS A 17 3.52 -10.98 4.96
CA LYS A 17 4.83 -11.13 4.31
C LYS A 17 5.56 -9.79 4.19
N TYR A 18 4.82 -8.73 3.88
CA TYR A 18 5.34 -7.38 3.72
C TYR A 18 5.92 -6.83 5.04
N ILE A 19 5.13 -6.86 6.12
CA ILE A 19 5.54 -6.38 7.45
C ILE A 19 6.72 -7.19 7.99
N HIS A 20 6.72 -8.51 7.78
CA HIS A 20 7.81 -9.39 8.22
C HIS A 20 9.02 -9.40 7.27
N ARG A 21 9.01 -8.58 6.21
CA ARG A 21 10.08 -8.51 5.20
C ARG A 21 10.41 -9.87 4.55
N ILE A 22 9.40 -10.73 4.40
CA ILE A 22 9.50 -12.07 3.79
C ILE A 22 9.41 -12.01 2.26
N ILE A 23 8.99 -10.86 1.70
CA ILE A 23 8.89 -10.69 0.24
C ILE A 23 10.26 -10.92 -0.40
N ALA A 24 10.29 -11.82 -1.37
CA ALA A 24 11.48 -12.18 -2.12
C ALA A 24 11.83 -11.07 -3.11
N THR A 25 12.60 -10.08 -2.65
CA THR A 25 13.15 -9.04 -3.53
C THR A 25 14.44 -9.52 -4.20
N ASN A 26 14.83 -8.92 -5.32
CA ASN A 26 16.08 -9.27 -6.00
C ASN A 26 17.32 -9.09 -5.12
N LYS A 27 17.33 -8.13 -4.18
CA LYS A 27 18.38 -8.04 -3.15
C LYS A 27 18.49 -9.32 -2.32
N TYR A 28 17.36 -9.87 -1.88
CA TYR A 28 17.33 -11.09 -1.09
C TYR A 28 17.72 -12.31 -1.95
N LEU A 29 17.13 -12.44 -3.14
CA LEU A 29 17.41 -13.55 -4.05
C LEU A 29 18.88 -13.58 -4.50
N PHE A 30 19.48 -12.42 -4.78
CA PHE A 30 20.89 -12.29 -5.09
C PHE A 30 21.78 -12.74 -3.93
N LYS A 31 21.45 -12.33 -2.69
CA LYS A 31 22.16 -12.78 -1.48
C LYS A 31 22.08 -14.31 -1.29
N CYS A 32 20.94 -14.91 -1.64
CA CYS A 32 20.74 -16.36 -1.62
C CYS A 32 21.34 -17.09 -2.83
N LYS A 33 21.99 -16.38 -3.77
CA LYS A 33 22.51 -16.93 -5.03
C LYS A 33 21.43 -17.59 -5.90
N LEU A 34 20.19 -17.11 -5.79
CA LEU A 34 19.04 -17.56 -6.57
C LEU A 34 18.72 -16.61 -7.74
N SER A 35 19.28 -15.40 -7.73
CA SER A 35 19.21 -14.44 -8.84
C SER A 35 20.61 -13.97 -9.22
N ASN A 36 20.80 -13.66 -10.51
CA ASN A 36 22.06 -13.15 -11.06
C ASN A 36 22.21 -11.63 -10.90
N SER A 37 21.15 -10.93 -10.51
CA SER A 37 21.14 -9.48 -10.31
C SER A 37 20.38 -9.12 -9.04
N ASN A 38 20.82 -8.05 -8.37
CA ASN A 38 20.11 -7.45 -7.25
C ASN A 38 19.29 -6.21 -7.65
N LEU A 39 19.30 -5.84 -8.93
CA LEU A 39 18.60 -4.67 -9.44
C LEU A 39 17.09 -4.91 -9.48
N CYS A 40 16.34 -3.81 -9.41
CA CYS A 40 14.90 -3.78 -9.52
C CYS A 40 14.45 -4.21 -10.92
N ASP A 41 13.51 -5.15 -11.01
CA ASP A 41 12.99 -5.62 -12.30
C ASP A 41 12.19 -4.53 -13.02
N PHE A 42 11.68 -3.54 -12.28
CA PHE A 42 10.90 -2.44 -12.86
C PHE A 42 11.79 -1.34 -13.43
N CYS A 43 12.71 -0.79 -12.62
CA CYS A 43 13.52 0.36 -13.04
C CYS A 43 14.90 -0.01 -13.58
N SER A 44 15.41 -1.21 -13.26
CA SER A 44 16.77 -1.69 -13.58
C SER A 44 17.92 -0.76 -13.18
N GLU A 45 17.67 0.23 -12.33
CA GLU A 45 18.64 1.28 -11.94
C GLU A 45 19.10 1.15 -10.50
N ASN A 46 18.22 0.72 -9.60
CA ASN A 46 18.47 0.66 -8.16
C ASN A 46 18.33 -0.78 -7.65
N ILE A 47 18.97 -1.07 -6.52
CA ILE A 47 18.83 -2.36 -5.84
C ILE A 47 17.38 -2.57 -5.39
N GLU A 48 16.81 -3.74 -5.67
CA GLU A 48 15.45 -4.06 -5.29
C GLU A 48 15.34 -4.40 -3.79
N THR A 49 15.05 -3.38 -3.00
CA THR A 49 14.59 -3.51 -1.61
C THR A 49 13.06 -3.43 -1.55
N ILE A 50 12.47 -3.74 -0.40
CA ILE A 50 11.02 -3.54 -0.18
C ILE A 50 10.70 -2.04 -0.24
N GLU A 51 11.56 -1.22 0.37
CA GLU A 51 11.53 0.23 0.31
C GLU A 51 11.50 0.72 -1.15
N HIS A 52 12.43 0.23 -1.98
CA HIS A 52 12.49 0.63 -3.37
C HIS A 52 11.25 0.17 -4.14
N LEU A 53 10.92 -1.11 -4.04
CA LEU A 53 9.86 -1.74 -4.83
C LEU A 53 8.49 -1.11 -4.58
N PHE A 54 8.20 -0.71 -3.33
CA PHE A 54 6.87 -0.24 -2.95
C PHE A 54 6.77 1.24 -2.61
N TRP A 55 7.89 1.96 -2.51
CA TRP A 55 7.87 3.37 -2.15
C TRP A 55 8.78 4.27 -2.99
N GLU A 56 10.00 3.86 -3.32
CA GLU A 56 10.97 4.77 -3.96
C GLU A 56 11.01 4.63 -5.49
N CYS A 57 10.62 3.49 -6.04
CA CYS A 57 10.72 3.21 -7.48
C CYS A 57 9.99 4.26 -8.32
N LYS A 58 10.64 4.74 -9.39
CA LYS A 58 10.03 5.70 -10.34
C LYS A 58 8.71 5.20 -10.93
N HIS A 59 8.51 3.89 -11.00
CA HIS A 59 7.29 3.28 -11.52
C HIS A 59 6.13 3.25 -10.50
N ILE A 60 6.41 3.30 -9.19
CA ILE A 60 5.36 3.36 -8.15
C ILE A 60 4.96 4.80 -7.82
N GLN A 61 5.84 5.79 -8.04
CA GLN A 61 5.53 7.21 -7.78
C GLN A 61 4.23 7.72 -8.41
N PRO A 62 3.89 7.40 -9.68
CA PRO A 62 2.64 7.86 -10.28
C PRO A 62 1.40 7.38 -9.51
N ILE A 63 1.43 6.16 -8.98
CA ILE A 63 0.34 5.58 -8.19
C ILE A 63 0.21 6.32 -6.86
N TRP A 64 1.33 6.60 -6.18
CA TRP A 64 1.31 7.39 -4.94
C TRP A 64 0.79 8.81 -5.18
N ASN A 65 1.23 9.47 -6.25
CA ASN A 65 0.77 10.82 -6.58
C ASN A 65 -0.73 10.85 -6.87
N GLN A 66 -1.25 9.87 -7.64
CA GLN A 66 -2.69 9.75 -7.89
C GLN A 66 -3.48 9.54 -6.59
N LEU A 67 -2.97 8.69 -5.69
CA LEU A 67 -3.60 8.47 -4.39
C LEU A 67 -3.61 9.74 -3.53
N ILE A 68 -2.50 10.47 -3.47
CA ILE A 68 -2.41 11.74 -2.74
C ILE A 68 -3.41 12.74 -3.29
N SER A 69 -3.44 12.94 -4.61
CA SER A 69 -4.41 13.84 -5.25
C SER A 69 -5.85 13.44 -4.98
N PHE A 70 -6.16 12.14 -4.97
CA PHE A 70 -7.48 11.64 -4.61
C PHE A 70 -7.84 11.96 -3.14
N LEU A 71 -6.91 11.74 -2.20
CA LEU A 71 -7.14 12.04 -0.78
C LEU A 71 -7.34 13.54 -0.53
N GLU A 72 -6.58 14.39 -1.22
CA GLU A 72 -6.73 15.85 -1.17
C GLU A 72 -8.09 16.29 -1.72
N GLN A 73 -8.57 15.67 -2.80
CA GLN A 73 -9.91 15.92 -3.35
C GLN A 73 -11.03 15.55 -2.37
N GLN A 74 -10.80 14.58 -1.48
CA GLN A 74 -11.73 14.20 -0.42
C GLN A 74 -11.53 15.01 0.88
N GLN A 75 -10.68 16.05 0.87
CA GLN A 75 -10.31 16.85 2.04
C GLN A 75 -9.74 16.00 3.20
N LEU A 76 -9.11 14.86 2.89
CA LEU A 76 -8.46 14.01 3.87
C LEU A 76 -6.99 14.43 4.00
N ASN A 77 -6.64 15.07 5.11
CA ASN A 77 -5.25 15.46 5.40
C ASN A 77 -4.45 14.25 5.89
N VAL A 78 -4.01 13.41 4.96
CA VAL A 78 -3.24 12.21 5.24
C VAL A 78 -1.81 12.39 4.74
N LYS A 79 -0.86 12.49 5.69
CA LYS A 79 0.56 12.46 5.35
C LYS A 79 1.00 11.01 5.10
N LEU A 80 1.12 10.65 3.82
CA LEU A 80 1.70 9.38 3.42
C LEU A 80 3.21 9.40 3.65
N SER A 81 3.69 8.35 4.31
CA SER A 81 5.10 8.04 4.45
C SER A 81 5.25 6.54 4.31
N PHE A 82 6.46 6.07 3.95
CA PHE A 82 6.74 4.65 3.85
C PHE A 82 6.24 3.88 5.09
N LEU A 83 6.60 4.35 6.30
CA LEU A 83 6.19 3.69 7.55
C LEU A 83 4.68 3.67 7.74
N ASN A 84 3.98 4.76 7.41
CA ASN A 84 2.53 4.84 7.52
C ASN A 84 1.82 3.91 6.52
N VAL A 85 2.41 3.72 5.33
CA VAL A 85 1.93 2.76 4.34
C VAL A 85 2.15 1.33 4.82
N ILE A 86 3.32 1.02 5.41
CA ILE A 86 3.65 -0.32 5.91
C ILE A 86 2.75 -0.72 7.08
N PHE A 87 2.71 0.13 8.11
CA PHE A 87 2.10 -0.22 9.39
C PHE A 87 0.63 0.15 9.47
N GLY A 88 0.13 0.90 8.49
CA GLY A 88 -1.19 1.51 8.51
C GLY A 88 -1.20 2.82 9.29
N ILE A 89 -2.21 3.64 9.01
CA ILE A 89 -2.46 4.91 9.69
C ILE A 89 -3.46 4.64 10.81
N ASN A 90 -3.00 4.74 12.07
CA ASN A 90 -3.85 4.50 13.24
C ASN A 90 -4.74 5.69 13.63
N SER A 91 -4.66 6.82 12.91
CA SER A 91 -5.22 8.12 13.34
C SER A 91 -6.45 8.59 12.57
N LEU A 92 -7.05 7.77 11.70
CA LEU A 92 -8.41 8.07 11.23
C LEU A 92 -9.40 7.61 12.30
N LYS A 93 -9.75 8.52 13.22
CA LYS A 93 -11.01 8.40 13.96
C LYS A 93 -12.10 8.16 12.91
N SER A 94 -12.92 7.13 13.16
CA SER A 94 -14.03 6.73 12.31
C SER A 94 -14.75 7.95 11.73
N ILE A 95 -14.65 8.11 10.40
CA ILE A 95 -15.78 8.71 9.69
C ILE A 95 -16.86 7.64 9.83
N ASP A 96 -17.78 7.88 10.76
CA ASP A 96 -18.97 7.06 10.95
C ASP A 96 -19.70 6.96 9.61
N CYS A 97 -19.52 5.84 8.91
CA CYS A 97 -20.34 5.46 7.77
C CYS A 97 -21.65 4.88 8.31
N ASP A 98 -22.42 5.70 9.02
CA ASP A 98 -23.77 5.38 9.48
C ASP A 98 -24.58 6.67 9.48
N LYS A 99 -25.01 7.09 8.28
CA LYS A 99 -26.26 7.79 7.96
C LYS A 99 -26.23 8.32 6.52
N ALA A 100 -26.29 7.41 5.55
CA ALA A 100 -26.91 7.71 4.27
C ALA A 100 -28.39 7.35 4.39
N THR A 101 -29.17 8.34 4.78
CA THR A 101 -30.62 8.34 4.93
C THR A 101 -31.31 7.78 3.69
N ARG A 102 -32.12 6.74 3.88
CA ARG A 102 -33.13 6.28 2.92
C ARG A 102 -34.27 7.31 2.91
N ALA A 103 -34.28 8.17 1.92
CA ALA A 103 -35.36 9.08 1.53
C ALA A 103 -35.13 9.33 0.01
N GLN A 104 -36.03 9.11 -0.94
CA GLN A 104 -37.47 8.96 -1.01
C GLN A 104 -37.78 7.98 -2.18
N ALA A 105 -38.79 7.13 -2.01
CA ALA A 105 -39.51 6.53 -3.13
C ALA A 105 -41.01 6.72 -2.84
N SER A 106 -41.51 7.87 -3.29
CA SER A 106 -42.94 8.22 -3.27
C SER A 106 -43.23 9.09 -4.49
N CYS A 107 -43.54 8.44 -5.61
CA CYS A 107 -44.29 8.86 -6.80
C CYS A 107 -44.22 7.64 -7.74
N SER A 108 -45.28 7.04 -8.27
CA SER A 108 -46.67 7.45 -8.52
C SER A 108 -47.62 6.27 -8.31
#